data_AF-A0A5C7QA95-F1
#
_entry.id   AF-A0A5C7QA95-F1
#
_cell.length_a   1.000
_cell.length_b   1.000
_cell.length_c   1.000
_cell.angle_alpha   90.00
_cell.angle_beta   90.00
_cell.angle_gamma   90.00
#
_symmetry.space_group_name_H-M   'P 1'
#
loop_
_entity.id
_entity.type
_entity.pdbx_description
1 polymer ?
#
loop_
_entity_poly.entity_id
_entity_poly.type
_entity_poly.pdbx_seq_one_letter_code
_entity_poly.pdbx_strand_id
1 'polypeptide(L)'
;MIYHAYQTWSDLMQPARMFARLGAQPIGEAWPDLSGNGALARMRAAAEVFARLALTHRRPDYGITTVTIGGREIGVHEEPALRTPFGTLLHFRKDADVVQPRVLLVAPLSGHFATLLRGTVRTLLLDHDVFVTDWHNVRDVPLWHGAFGLDDYVDHLMRFMRVLGPGAHMVAVCQPTVAALAATALMAEDGDPAQPRTLTLMAGPIDTRVNPTEVNALATSRSIEWFERTLIGVVPWRHAGAMRRVYPGFLQIAGFMSMNLDRHAKAFVDLFHHIVDGDTARADTIRTFYEEYFAMMDLPAEFYLETVERVFQRFDLPLGRLTWRGHPVDPAAIRRPSLLTIEGEKDDICAVGQTLAAQDLCTAVRPYRRRHHVQTGVGHYGVFNGRRWERQIYPILRDFVFFGA
;
A
#
# COMPACT_ATOMS: atom_id res chain seq x y z
N MET A 1 7.73 6.89 -25.25
CA MET A 1 9.21 6.88 -25.39
C MET A 1 9.94 6.67 -24.07
N ILE A 2 9.53 7.31 -22.96
CA ILE A 2 10.24 7.25 -21.67
C ILE A 2 10.34 5.83 -21.07
N TYR A 3 9.28 5.01 -21.15
CA TYR A 3 9.31 3.62 -20.67
C TYR A 3 10.36 2.79 -21.44
N HIS A 4 10.36 2.86 -22.78
CA HIS A 4 11.36 2.15 -23.59
C HIS A 4 12.78 2.57 -23.26
N ALA A 5 13.04 3.88 -23.07
CA ALA A 5 14.36 4.38 -22.69
C ALA A 5 14.81 3.85 -21.33
N TYR A 6 13.97 3.95 -20.30
CA TYR A 6 14.22 3.37 -18.98
C TYR A 6 14.53 1.88 -19.08
N GLN A 7 13.74 1.18 -19.87
CA GLN A 7 13.84 -0.25 -20.00
C GLN A 7 15.14 -0.69 -20.68
N THR A 8 15.49 -0.07 -21.81
CA THR A 8 16.76 -0.32 -22.50
C THR A 8 17.94 -0.07 -21.57
N TRP A 9 17.89 1.00 -20.78
CA TRP A 9 18.92 1.29 -19.79
C TRP A 9 18.99 0.23 -18.68
N SER A 10 17.83 -0.20 -18.15
CA SER A 10 17.76 -1.23 -17.12
C SER A 10 18.32 -2.57 -17.60
N ASP A 11 17.99 -2.94 -18.85
CA ASP A 11 18.46 -4.16 -19.51
C ASP A 11 19.99 -4.11 -19.73
N LEU A 12 20.52 -2.96 -20.18
CA LEU A 12 21.96 -2.75 -20.35
C LEU A 12 22.73 -2.87 -19.03
N MET A 13 22.13 -2.44 -17.92
CA MET A 13 22.73 -2.51 -16.58
C MET A 13 22.57 -3.88 -15.90
N GLN A 14 21.72 -4.77 -16.42
CA GLN A 14 21.41 -6.05 -15.78
C GLN A 14 22.66 -6.94 -15.56
N PRO A 15 23.55 -7.14 -16.54
CA PRO A 15 24.74 -7.99 -16.34
C PRO A 15 25.64 -7.46 -15.22
N ALA A 16 25.91 -6.15 -15.21
CA ALA A 16 26.70 -5.50 -14.16
C ALA A 16 26.07 -5.69 -12.77
N ARG A 17 24.75 -5.57 -12.66
CA ARG A 17 24.00 -5.81 -11.41
C ARG A 17 24.07 -7.28 -10.97
N MET A 18 24.02 -8.23 -11.91
CA MET A 18 24.17 -9.65 -11.58
C MET A 18 25.57 -9.96 -11.03
N PHE A 19 26.63 -9.45 -11.67
CA PHE A 19 27.99 -9.57 -11.15
C PHE A 19 28.13 -8.93 -9.77
N ALA A 20 27.53 -7.76 -9.56
CA ALA A 20 27.56 -7.09 -8.25
C ALA A 20 26.84 -7.91 -7.16
N ARG A 21 25.70 -8.54 -7.46
CA ARG A 21 25.00 -9.43 -6.51
C ARG A 21 25.84 -10.66 -6.14
N LEU A 22 26.50 -11.27 -7.12
CA LEU A 22 27.41 -12.40 -6.88
C LEU A 22 28.61 -11.96 -6.04
N GLY A 23 29.21 -10.81 -6.36
CA GLY A 23 30.35 -10.26 -5.62
C GLY A 23 30.01 -9.79 -4.21
N ALA A 24 28.75 -9.47 -3.90
CA ALA A 24 28.31 -9.05 -2.58
C ALA A 24 28.14 -10.21 -1.58
N GLN A 25 28.02 -11.45 -2.05
CA GLN A 25 27.72 -12.60 -1.19
C GLN A 25 28.77 -12.84 -0.10
N PRO A 26 28.36 -13.35 1.09
CA PRO A 26 29.29 -13.76 2.13
C PRO A 26 30.18 -14.90 1.66
N ILE A 27 31.48 -14.61 1.53
CA ILE A 27 32.55 -15.58 1.27
C ILE A 27 32.92 -16.38 2.54
N GLY A 28 32.36 -15.99 3.69
CA GLY A 28 32.79 -16.37 5.04
C GLY A 28 32.68 -17.84 5.43
N GLU A 29 32.01 -18.68 4.64
CA GLU A 29 32.00 -20.13 4.84
C GLU A 29 33.01 -20.86 3.94
N ALA A 30 33.40 -20.28 2.81
CA ALA A 30 34.30 -20.89 1.84
C ALA A 30 35.78 -20.52 2.08
N TRP A 31 36.07 -19.29 2.54
CA TRP A 31 37.44 -18.81 2.78
C TRP A 31 37.55 -17.88 4.00
N PRO A 32 37.75 -18.44 5.22
CA PRO A 32 37.87 -17.68 6.46
C PRO A 32 39.03 -16.67 6.45
N ASP A 33 40.14 -16.98 5.79
CA ASP A 33 41.34 -16.11 5.74
C ASP A 33 41.12 -14.80 4.96
N LEU A 34 40.07 -14.71 4.16
CA LEU A 34 39.72 -13.52 3.38
C LEU A 34 38.72 -12.60 4.10
N SER A 35 38.11 -13.04 5.21
CA SER A 35 37.08 -12.28 5.91
C SER A 35 37.62 -11.01 6.60
N GLY A 36 38.92 -10.97 6.92
CA GLY A 36 39.61 -9.82 7.51
C GLY A 36 40.16 -8.78 6.51
N ASN A 37 39.98 -9.00 5.20
CA ASN A 37 40.54 -8.10 4.19
C ASN A 37 39.64 -6.87 3.97
N GLY A 38 40.04 -5.72 4.52
CA GLY A 38 39.31 -4.45 4.40
C GLY A 38 39.08 -3.97 2.96
N ALA A 39 39.94 -4.33 2.00
CA ALA A 39 39.71 -4.01 0.58
C ALA A 39 38.58 -4.86 -0.01
N LEU A 40 38.53 -6.14 0.34
CA LEU A 40 37.45 -7.04 -0.06
C LEU A 40 36.11 -6.62 0.56
N ALA A 41 36.10 -6.25 1.85
CA ALA A 41 34.90 -5.73 2.52
C ALA A 41 34.34 -4.47 1.83
N ARG A 42 35.20 -3.52 1.44
CA ARG A 42 34.80 -2.33 0.69
C ARG A 42 34.28 -2.65 -0.71
N MET A 43 34.92 -3.58 -1.43
CA MET A 43 34.42 -4.03 -2.74
C MET A 43 33.03 -4.67 -2.62
N ARG A 44 32.81 -5.51 -1.60
CA ARG A 44 31.52 -6.13 -1.32
C ARG A 44 30.44 -5.11 -0.99
N ALA A 45 30.76 -4.15 -0.12
CA ALA A 45 29.85 -3.08 0.25
C ALA A 45 29.46 -2.23 -0.96
N ALA A 46 30.42 -1.86 -1.82
CA ALA A 46 30.13 -1.12 -3.05
C ALA A 46 29.26 -1.92 -4.04
N ALA A 47 29.57 -3.20 -4.23
CA ALA A 47 28.80 -4.10 -5.08
C ALA A 47 27.36 -4.26 -4.58
N GLU A 48 27.17 -4.39 -3.26
CA GLU A 48 25.84 -4.50 -2.66
C GLU A 48 25.03 -3.22 -2.83
N VAL A 49 25.60 -2.05 -2.52
CA VAL A 49 24.93 -0.77 -2.72
C VAL A 49 24.50 -0.62 -4.17
N PHE A 50 25.40 -0.89 -5.13
CA PHE A 50 25.09 -0.82 -6.55
C PHE A 50 23.97 -1.78 -6.98
N ALA A 51 23.98 -3.02 -6.50
CA ALA A 51 22.96 -4.01 -6.80
C ALA A 51 21.57 -3.61 -6.25
N ARG A 52 21.53 -2.88 -5.14
CA ARG A 52 20.30 -2.45 -4.45
C ARG A 52 19.69 -1.15 -4.98
N LEU A 53 20.43 -0.36 -5.74
CA LEU A 53 19.89 0.80 -6.47
C LEU A 53 18.96 0.41 -7.64
N ALA A 54 18.78 -0.88 -7.89
CA ALA A 54 17.92 -1.39 -8.94
C ALA A 54 16.47 -1.51 -8.49
N LEU A 55 15.56 -0.94 -9.26
CA LEU A 55 14.13 -1.19 -9.12
C LEU A 55 13.79 -2.65 -9.41
N THR A 56 12.92 -3.22 -8.59
CA THR A 56 12.29 -4.51 -8.85
C THR A 56 10.81 -4.30 -9.07
N HIS A 57 10.25 -5.05 -10.01
CA HIS A 57 8.82 -5.05 -10.30
C HIS A 57 8.16 -6.36 -9.89
N ARG A 58 8.86 -7.13 -9.05
CA ARG A 58 8.35 -8.37 -8.44
C ARG A 58 7.86 -8.03 -7.04
N ARG A 59 6.70 -8.60 -6.69
CA ARG A 59 6.15 -8.57 -5.34
C ARG A 59 7.16 -9.23 -4.38
N PRO A 60 7.59 -8.57 -3.30
CA PRO A 60 8.27 -9.23 -2.20
C PRO A 60 7.35 -10.28 -1.53
N ASP A 61 7.92 -11.16 -0.71
CA ASP A 61 7.14 -12.05 0.14
C ASP A 61 6.71 -11.31 1.42
N TYR A 62 5.54 -11.63 1.99
CA TYR A 62 5.21 -11.07 3.31
C TYR A 62 6.14 -11.60 4.39
N GLY A 63 6.65 -12.83 4.26
CA GLY A 63 7.58 -13.40 5.24
C GLY A 63 6.98 -13.49 6.65
N ILE A 64 5.66 -13.71 6.73
CA ILE A 64 4.94 -13.95 7.98
C ILE A 64 4.64 -15.45 8.04
N THR A 65 5.56 -16.21 8.63
CA THR A 65 5.44 -17.68 8.74
C THR A 65 4.80 -18.10 10.05
N THR A 66 4.92 -17.30 11.10
CA THR A 66 4.32 -17.55 12.42
C THR A 66 3.80 -16.28 13.08
N VAL A 67 2.87 -16.46 14.02
CA VAL A 67 2.37 -15.41 14.91
C VAL A 67 2.16 -15.98 16.32
N THR A 68 2.40 -15.18 17.36
CA THR A 68 2.21 -15.61 18.76
C THR A 68 0.85 -15.16 19.28
N ILE A 69 -0.04 -16.12 19.57
CA ILE A 69 -1.37 -15.86 20.14
C ILE A 69 -1.49 -16.61 21.47
N GLY A 70 -1.83 -15.90 22.55
CA GLY A 70 -1.96 -16.50 23.89
C GLY A 70 -0.69 -17.19 24.39
N GLY A 71 0.50 -16.71 23.98
CA GLY A 71 1.80 -17.30 24.32
C GLY A 71 2.19 -18.54 23.52
N ARG A 72 1.38 -18.96 22.53
CA ARG A 72 1.69 -20.06 21.62
C ARG A 72 2.03 -19.54 20.25
N GLU A 73 3.06 -20.10 19.64
CA GLU A 73 3.41 -19.83 18.25
C GLU A 73 2.48 -20.64 17.33
N ILE A 74 1.88 -19.98 16.35
CA ILE A 74 0.94 -20.55 15.39
C ILE A 74 1.47 -20.27 13.98
N GLY A 75 1.50 -21.29 13.13
CA GLY A 75 1.88 -21.17 11.72
C GLY A 75 0.88 -20.31 10.93
N VAL A 76 1.38 -19.54 9.97
CA VAL A 76 0.59 -18.68 9.08
C VAL A 76 0.95 -19.00 7.62
N HIS A 77 -0.07 -19.19 6.78
CA HIS A 77 0.08 -19.47 5.36
C HIS A 77 -0.68 -18.44 4.51
N GLU A 78 -0.05 -18.00 3.42
CA GLU A 78 -0.67 -17.16 2.41
C GLU A 78 -1.52 -18.01 1.46
N GLU A 79 -2.85 -17.84 1.47
CA GLU A 79 -3.79 -18.58 0.63
C GLU A 79 -4.64 -17.65 -0.25
N PRO A 80 -4.73 -17.87 -1.57
CA PRO A 80 -5.56 -17.04 -2.44
C PRO A 80 -7.05 -17.39 -2.27
N ALA A 81 -7.80 -16.57 -1.54
CA ALA A 81 -9.24 -16.74 -1.36
C ALA A 81 -10.04 -16.42 -2.64
N LEU A 82 -9.57 -15.45 -3.42
CA LEU A 82 -10.11 -15.14 -4.74
C LEU A 82 -9.02 -14.50 -5.60
N ARG A 83 -8.91 -14.93 -6.87
CA ARG A 83 -8.00 -14.33 -7.85
C ARG A 83 -8.79 -13.61 -8.94
N THR A 84 -8.42 -12.38 -9.22
CA THR A 84 -8.81 -11.63 -10.43
C THR A 84 -7.54 -11.30 -11.24
N PRO A 85 -7.66 -10.84 -12.50
CA PRO A 85 -6.51 -10.40 -13.26
C PRO A 85 -5.72 -9.27 -12.57
N PHE A 86 -6.41 -8.36 -11.89
CA PHE A 86 -5.84 -7.14 -11.31
C PHE A 86 -5.43 -7.28 -9.84
N GLY A 87 -5.93 -8.28 -9.12
CA GLY A 87 -5.53 -8.52 -7.74
C GLY A 87 -5.98 -9.88 -7.20
N THR A 88 -5.34 -10.28 -6.12
CA THR A 88 -5.68 -11.46 -5.34
C THR A 88 -6.18 -11.01 -3.97
N LEU A 89 -7.32 -11.52 -3.55
CA LEU A 89 -7.73 -11.50 -2.15
C LEU A 89 -6.94 -12.57 -1.42
N LEU A 90 -5.95 -12.14 -0.63
CA LEU A 90 -5.02 -13.03 0.04
C LEU A 90 -5.46 -13.24 1.49
N HIS A 91 -5.68 -14.49 1.87
CA HIS A 91 -6.02 -14.92 3.21
C HIS A 91 -4.75 -15.38 3.94
N PHE A 92 -4.51 -14.86 5.13
CA PHE A 92 -3.43 -15.31 6.00
C PHE A 92 -3.98 -16.38 6.95
N ARG A 93 -4.12 -17.61 6.46
CA ARG A 93 -4.69 -18.74 7.20
C ARG A 93 -3.76 -19.13 8.35
N LYS A 94 -4.31 -19.23 9.55
CA LYS A 94 -3.60 -19.75 10.73
C LYS A 94 -3.75 -21.26 10.83
N ASP A 95 -2.70 -21.94 11.27
CA ASP A 95 -2.72 -23.37 11.63
C ASP A 95 -3.29 -23.57 13.04
N ALA A 96 -4.47 -23.01 13.29
CA ALA A 96 -5.21 -23.18 14.52
C ALA A 96 -6.71 -22.96 14.28
N ASP A 97 -7.54 -23.77 14.94
CA ASP A 97 -9.00 -23.59 15.00
C ASP A 97 -9.37 -22.45 15.97
N VAL A 98 -8.96 -21.22 15.63
CA VAL A 98 -9.29 -20.01 16.38
C VAL A 98 -10.27 -19.19 15.57
N VAL A 99 -11.49 -19.06 16.06
CA VAL A 99 -12.50 -18.19 15.45
C VAL A 99 -12.23 -16.75 15.85
N GLN A 100 -11.84 -15.92 14.88
CA GLN A 100 -11.58 -14.50 15.05
C GLN A 100 -12.40 -13.66 14.06
N PRO A 101 -12.68 -12.38 14.37
CA PRO A 101 -13.34 -11.48 13.43
C PRO A 101 -12.57 -11.39 12.11
N ARG A 102 -13.29 -11.54 10.99
CA ARG A 102 -12.71 -11.44 9.65
C ARG A 102 -12.51 -9.98 9.29
N VAL A 103 -11.28 -9.61 8.94
CA VAL A 103 -10.90 -8.24 8.56
C VAL A 103 -10.37 -8.25 7.13
N LEU A 104 -11.00 -7.44 6.26
CA LEU A 104 -10.43 -7.04 4.99
C LEU A 104 -9.56 -5.80 5.19
N LEU A 105 -8.24 -5.97 5.10
CA LEU A 105 -7.26 -4.90 5.00
C LEU A 105 -7.10 -4.50 3.53
N VAL A 106 -7.58 -3.31 3.19
CA VAL A 106 -7.48 -2.73 1.86
C VAL A 106 -6.17 -1.97 1.74
N ALA A 107 -5.21 -2.59 1.06
CA ALA A 107 -3.90 -2.01 0.78
C ALA A 107 -4.00 -0.99 -0.37
N PRO A 108 -3.23 0.11 -0.30
CA PRO A 108 -3.24 1.14 -1.33
C PRO A 108 -2.67 0.61 -2.66
N LEU A 109 -3.25 1.06 -3.77
CA LEU A 109 -2.74 0.84 -5.11
C LEU A 109 -1.98 2.09 -5.56
N SER A 110 -0.90 2.43 -4.84
CA SER A 110 -0.18 3.71 -4.98
C SER A 110 1.30 3.56 -5.36
N GLY A 111 1.64 2.46 -6.06
CA GLY A 111 2.97 2.23 -6.62
C GLY A 111 3.82 1.18 -5.92
N HIS A 112 3.57 0.92 -4.64
CA HIS A 112 4.19 -0.19 -3.92
C HIS A 112 3.25 -1.40 -3.87
N PHE A 113 3.82 -2.58 -3.68
CA PHE A 113 3.04 -3.79 -3.41
C PHE A 113 2.42 -3.74 -2.01
N ALA A 114 1.37 -4.54 -1.79
CA ALA A 114 0.66 -4.62 -0.52
C ALA A 114 1.54 -5.14 0.65
N THR A 115 2.71 -5.72 0.34
CA THR A 115 3.75 -6.10 1.31
C THR A 115 4.32 -4.93 2.10
N LEU A 116 4.14 -3.69 1.64
CA LEU A 116 4.42 -2.49 2.41
C LEU A 116 3.66 -2.47 3.76
N LEU A 117 2.49 -3.12 3.80
CA LEU A 117 1.67 -3.29 5.01
C LEU A 117 2.02 -4.56 5.81
N ARG A 118 3.16 -5.22 5.56
CA ARG A 118 3.60 -6.43 6.29
C ARG A 118 3.54 -6.26 7.80
N GLY A 119 3.97 -5.12 8.34
CA GLY A 119 3.90 -4.81 9.77
C GLY A 119 2.45 -4.70 10.28
N THR A 120 1.58 -4.08 9.50
CA THR A 120 0.15 -3.97 9.77
C THR A 120 -0.52 -5.34 9.80
N VAL A 121 -0.26 -6.18 8.79
CA VAL A 121 -0.79 -7.55 8.70
C VAL A 121 -0.35 -8.39 9.90
N ARG A 122 0.95 -8.35 10.24
CA ARG A 122 1.49 -9.06 11.41
C ARG A 122 0.79 -8.66 12.71
N THR A 123 0.47 -7.38 12.85
CA THR A 123 -0.23 -6.86 14.04
C THR A 123 -1.68 -7.33 14.08
N LEU A 124 -2.42 -7.23 12.96
CA LEU A 124 -3.81 -7.65 12.87
C LEU A 124 -3.99 -9.16 13.12
N LEU A 125 -3.02 -9.97 12.68
CA LEU A 125 -3.07 -11.43 12.83
C LEU A 125 -3.14 -11.93 14.27
N LEU A 126 -2.76 -11.09 15.23
CA LEU A 126 -2.84 -11.38 16.67
C LEU A 126 -4.28 -11.62 17.12
N ASP A 127 -5.23 -10.83 16.62
CA ASP A 127 -6.62 -10.84 17.11
C ASP A 127 -7.68 -11.07 16.00
N HIS A 128 -7.28 -11.11 14.73
CA HIS A 128 -8.21 -11.14 13.59
C HIS A 128 -7.86 -12.22 12.56
N ASP A 129 -8.88 -12.67 11.83
CA ASP A 129 -8.73 -13.47 10.62
C ASP A 129 -8.54 -12.54 9.42
N VAL A 130 -7.33 -12.49 8.85
CA VAL A 130 -6.90 -11.36 8.02
C VAL A 130 -6.92 -11.71 6.53
N PHE A 131 -7.62 -10.88 5.78
CA PHE A 131 -7.65 -10.87 4.32
C PHE A 131 -7.06 -9.55 3.82
N VAL A 132 -6.24 -9.59 2.77
CA VAL A 132 -5.58 -8.41 2.20
C VAL A 132 -5.88 -8.29 0.72
N THR A 133 -6.10 -7.07 0.23
CA THR A 133 -6.10 -6.81 -1.21
C THR A 133 -4.66 -6.77 -1.74
N ASP A 134 -4.22 -7.84 -2.40
CA ASP A 134 -2.88 -7.93 -2.99
C ASP A 134 -2.95 -7.64 -4.49
N TRP A 135 -2.55 -6.42 -4.88
CA TRP A 135 -2.70 -5.94 -6.26
C TRP A 135 -1.59 -6.45 -7.18
N HIS A 136 -1.96 -6.86 -8.39
CA HIS A 136 -1.01 -7.31 -9.40
C HIS A 136 -0.42 -6.13 -10.17
N ASN A 137 0.84 -6.27 -10.59
CA ASN A 137 1.49 -5.27 -11.44
C ASN A 137 0.85 -5.28 -12.84
N VAL A 138 0.23 -4.18 -13.24
CA VAL A 138 -0.61 -4.18 -14.46
C VAL A 138 0.18 -4.25 -15.75
N ARG A 139 1.50 -4.05 -15.72
CA ARG A 139 2.37 -4.35 -16.86
C ARG A 139 2.35 -5.83 -17.25
N ASP A 140 1.96 -6.70 -16.31
CA ASP A 140 1.87 -8.13 -16.48
C ASP A 140 0.39 -8.58 -16.67
N VAL A 141 -0.55 -7.64 -16.83
CA VAL A 141 -1.98 -7.91 -17.05
C VAL A 141 -2.39 -7.61 -18.49
N PRO A 142 -2.73 -8.64 -19.29
CA PRO A 142 -3.13 -8.47 -20.68
C PRO A 142 -4.28 -7.49 -20.94
N LEU A 143 -4.31 -6.91 -22.15
CA LEU A 143 -5.32 -5.94 -22.57
C LEU A 143 -6.74 -6.50 -22.64
N TRP A 144 -6.90 -7.79 -22.98
CA TRP A 144 -8.24 -8.42 -23.07
C TRP A 144 -8.95 -8.55 -21.72
N HIS A 145 -8.27 -8.30 -20.60
CA HIS A 145 -8.90 -8.18 -19.28
C HIS A 145 -9.54 -6.82 -19.02
N GLY A 146 -9.50 -5.90 -20.00
CA GLY A 146 -10.17 -4.60 -19.93
C GLY A 146 -9.38 -3.50 -19.23
N ALA A 147 -10.03 -2.37 -19.02
CA ALA A 147 -9.51 -1.28 -18.20
C ALA A 147 -9.64 -1.60 -16.71
N PHE A 148 -8.95 -0.83 -15.88
CA PHE A 148 -9.12 -0.87 -14.43
C PHE A 148 -9.07 0.56 -13.91
N GLY A 149 -10.24 1.12 -13.63
CA GLY A 149 -10.45 2.47 -13.09
C GLY A 149 -10.84 2.45 -11.61
N LEU A 150 -11.28 3.61 -11.11
CA LEU A 150 -11.75 3.77 -9.74
C LEU A 150 -13.02 2.95 -9.47
N ASP A 151 -13.92 2.88 -10.45
CA ASP A 151 -15.16 2.11 -10.35
C ASP A 151 -14.88 0.60 -10.27
N ASP A 152 -13.90 0.11 -11.03
CA ASP A 152 -13.47 -1.29 -10.97
C ASP A 152 -12.80 -1.62 -9.63
N TYR A 153 -12.11 -0.66 -9.03
CA TYR A 153 -11.55 -0.80 -7.68
C TYR A 153 -12.66 -0.94 -6.63
N VAL A 154 -13.70 -0.09 -6.70
CA VAL A 154 -14.90 -0.19 -5.84
C VAL A 154 -15.58 -1.56 -6.00
N ASP A 155 -15.72 -2.05 -7.24
CA ASP A 155 -16.26 -3.39 -7.51
C ASP A 155 -15.46 -4.51 -6.85
N HIS A 156 -14.13 -4.41 -6.89
CA HIS A 156 -13.26 -5.39 -6.23
C HIS A 156 -13.49 -5.39 -4.73
N LEU A 157 -13.62 -4.22 -4.10
CA LEU A 157 -13.89 -4.14 -2.66
C LEU A 157 -15.24 -4.76 -2.29
N MET A 158 -16.31 -4.44 -3.02
CA MET A 158 -17.63 -5.06 -2.79
C MET A 158 -17.59 -6.56 -3.01
N ARG A 159 -16.92 -7.03 -4.07
CA ARG A 159 -16.75 -8.46 -4.37
C ARG A 159 -15.96 -9.18 -3.27
N PHE A 160 -14.88 -8.58 -2.78
CA PHE A 160 -14.07 -9.18 -1.72
C PHE A 160 -14.83 -9.22 -0.40
N MET A 161 -15.58 -8.18 -0.05
CA MET A 161 -16.48 -8.23 1.10
C MET A 161 -17.50 -9.36 0.98
N ARG A 162 -18.08 -9.59 -0.21
CA ARG A 162 -18.99 -10.73 -0.45
C ARG A 162 -18.32 -12.10 -0.29
N VAL A 163 -17.03 -12.22 -0.61
CA VAL A 163 -16.25 -13.45 -0.35
C VAL A 163 -16.07 -13.66 1.16
N LEU A 164 -15.73 -12.60 1.91
CA LEU A 164 -15.65 -12.68 3.38
C LEU A 164 -17.03 -12.97 3.99
N GLY A 165 -18.10 -12.45 3.39
CA GLY A 165 -19.48 -12.67 3.81
C GLY A 165 -19.91 -11.84 5.03
N PRO A 166 -21.13 -12.09 5.55
CA PRO A 166 -21.72 -11.27 6.59
C PRO A 166 -20.90 -11.19 7.87
N GLY A 167 -20.90 -10.01 8.50
CA GLY A 167 -20.21 -9.77 9.77
C GLY A 167 -18.70 -9.52 9.65
N ALA A 168 -18.15 -9.43 8.44
CA ALA A 168 -16.77 -9.02 8.22
C ALA A 168 -16.56 -7.52 8.44
N HIS A 169 -15.31 -7.12 8.65
CA HIS A 169 -14.89 -5.75 8.91
C HIS A 169 -13.97 -5.25 7.80
N MET A 170 -13.97 -3.95 7.53
CA MET A 170 -13.09 -3.35 6.51
C MET A 170 -12.18 -2.29 7.13
N VAL A 171 -10.89 -2.39 6.84
CA VAL A 171 -9.85 -1.42 7.22
C VAL A 171 -9.17 -0.94 5.95
N ALA A 172 -9.33 0.33 5.59
CA ALA A 172 -8.69 0.94 4.44
C ALA A 172 -7.64 1.96 4.87
N VAL A 173 -6.47 1.91 4.24
CA VAL A 173 -5.28 2.67 4.63
C VAL A 173 -4.79 3.50 3.46
N CYS A 174 -4.69 4.82 3.63
CA CYS A 174 -4.22 5.79 2.62
C CYS A 174 -5.23 5.99 1.46
N GLN A 175 -4.75 5.88 0.22
CA GLN A 175 -5.49 6.08 -1.03
C GLN A 175 -6.87 5.37 -1.12
N PRO A 176 -7.07 4.11 -0.68
CA PRO A 176 -8.31 3.39 -0.89
C PRO A 176 -9.47 3.83 0.00
N THR A 177 -9.27 4.74 0.96
CA THR A 177 -10.36 5.15 1.87
C THR A 177 -11.57 5.72 1.14
N VAL A 178 -11.36 6.44 0.03
CA VAL A 178 -12.44 6.97 -0.83
C VAL A 178 -13.26 5.81 -1.42
N ALA A 179 -12.59 4.83 -2.02
CA ALA A 179 -13.25 3.69 -2.63
C ALA A 179 -13.89 2.75 -1.61
N ALA A 180 -13.27 2.58 -0.43
CA ALA A 180 -13.81 1.80 0.67
C ALA A 180 -15.10 2.42 1.23
N LEU A 181 -15.12 3.75 1.37
CA LEU A 181 -16.34 4.46 1.76
C LEU A 181 -17.43 4.32 0.69
N ALA A 182 -17.08 4.49 -0.58
CA ALA A 182 -18.02 4.34 -1.69
C ALA A 182 -18.60 2.91 -1.77
N ALA A 183 -17.76 1.88 -1.70
CA ALA A 183 -18.19 0.49 -1.66
C ALA A 183 -19.14 0.23 -0.48
N THR A 184 -18.82 0.75 0.71
CA THR A 184 -19.66 0.57 1.89
C THR A 184 -21.01 1.27 1.76
N ALA A 185 -21.05 2.45 1.13
CA ALA A 185 -22.27 3.20 0.84
C ALA A 185 -23.17 2.44 -0.14
N LEU A 186 -22.62 2.00 -1.28
CA LEU A 186 -23.35 1.21 -2.29
C LEU A 186 -23.90 -0.09 -1.71
N MET A 187 -23.10 -0.82 -0.93
CA MET A 187 -23.57 -2.01 -0.22
C MET A 187 -24.67 -1.69 0.81
N ALA A 188 -24.67 -0.48 1.39
CA ALA A 188 -25.74 -0.04 2.28
C ALA A 188 -27.05 0.19 1.55
N GLU A 189 -26.98 0.85 0.39
CA GLU A 189 -28.12 1.17 -0.48
C GLU A 189 -28.81 -0.12 -0.95
N ASP A 190 -28.01 -1.11 -1.37
CA ASP A 190 -28.49 -2.42 -1.83
C ASP A 190 -28.97 -3.34 -0.68
N GLY A 191 -28.73 -2.95 0.57
CA GLY A 191 -29.01 -3.81 1.73
C GLY A 191 -28.18 -5.10 1.74
N ASP A 192 -26.98 -5.07 1.13
CA ASP A 192 -26.11 -6.23 0.96
C ASP A 192 -25.73 -6.82 2.33
N PRO A 193 -25.99 -8.13 2.59
CA PRO A 193 -25.67 -8.74 3.87
C PRO A 193 -24.17 -8.83 4.14
N ALA A 194 -23.32 -8.72 3.11
CA ALA A 194 -21.88 -8.66 3.24
C ALA A 194 -21.33 -7.25 3.50
N GLN A 195 -22.20 -6.24 3.67
CA GLN A 195 -21.79 -4.90 4.11
C GLN A 195 -20.90 -5.00 5.36
N PRO A 196 -19.77 -4.26 5.43
CA PRO A 196 -18.87 -4.37 6.58
C PRO A 196 -19.57 -3.97 7.87
N ARG A 197 -19.39 -4.75 8.94
CA ARG A 197 -19.92 -4.46 10.27
C ARG A 197 -19.27 -3.22 10.88
N THR A 198 -17.98 -3.02 10.59
CA THR A 198 -17.26 -1.78 10.90
C THR A 198 -16.44 -1.34 9.70
N LEU A 199 -16.39 -0.03 9.45
CA LEU A 199 -15.51 0.60 8.48
C LEU A 199 -14.47 1.44 9.22
N THR A 200 -13.19 1.13 9.00
CA THR A 200 -12.07 1.93 9.51
C THR A 200 -11.33 2.57 8.34
N LEU A 201 -11.22 3.90 8.36
CA LEU A 201 -10.50 4.70 7.36
C LEU A 201 -9.28 5.34 8.03
N MET A 202 -8.10 5.09 7.51
CA MET A 202 -6.85 5.53 8.12
C MET A 202 -6.02 6.37 7.16
N ALA A 203 -5.65 7.59 7.58
CA ALA A 203 -4.76 8.49 6.83
C ALA A 203 -5.18 8.66 5.35
N GLY A 204 -6.48 8.82 5.11
CA GLY A 204 -7.09 8.79 3.79
C GLY A 204 -7.55 10.15 3.26
N PRO A 205 -7.46 10.39 1.94
CA PRO A 205 -7.82 11.66 1.31
C PRO A 205 -9.34 11.76 1.05
N ILE A 206 -10.19 11.73 2.08
CA ILE A 206 -11.65 11.81 1.89
C ILE A 206 -12.06 13.22 1.43
N ASP A 207 -11.51 14.27 2.06
CA ASP A 207 -11.66 15.64 1.59
C ASP A 207 -10.33 16.40 1.59
N THR A 208 -9.67 16.41 0.44
CA THR A 208 -8.35 17.04 0.26
C THR A 208 -8.39 18.56 0.19
N ARG A 209 -9.57 19.19 0.31
CA ARG A 209 -9.72 20.65 0.44
C ARG A 209 -9.40 21.11 1.86
N VAL A 210 -9.52 20.21 2.84
CA VAL A 210 -9.22 20.46 4.25
C VAL A 210 -7.71 20.35 4.45
N ASN A 211 -7.08 21.41 4.93
CA ASN A 211 -5.64 21.48 5.24
C ASN A 211 -4.76 20.89 4.10
N PRO A 212 -4.77 21.48 2.90
CA PRO A 212 -4.10 20.91 1.74
C PRO A 212 -2.58 20.80 1.96
N THR A 213 -2.04 19.62 1.66
CA THR A 213 -0.60 19.30 1.70
C THR A 213 0.09 19.64 0.38
N GLU A 214 1.41 19.47 0.33
CA GLU A 214 2.18 19.59 -0.91
C GLU A 214 1.70 18.61 -2.00
N VAL A 215 1.26 17.41 -1.59
CA VAL A 215 0.68 16.42 -2.50
C VAL A 215 -0.61 16.96 -3.12
N ASN A 216 -1.47 17.59 -2.32
CA ASN A 216 -2.71 18.20 -2.82
C ASN A 216 -2.40 19.37 -3.76
N ALA A 217 -1.45 20.24 -3.39
CA ALA A 217 -1.03 21.36 -4.21
C ALA A 217 -0.48 20.91 -5.58
N LEU A 218 0.36 19.86 -5.60
CA LEU A 218 0.87 19.27 -6.83
C LEU A 218 -0.28 18.77 -7.72
N ALA A 219 -1.21 18.01 -7.14
CA ALA A 219 -2.36 17.45 -7.87
C ALA A 219 -3.24 18.54 -8.51
N THR A 220 -3.42 19.69 -7.85
CA THR A 220 -4.22 20.81 -8.36
C THR A 220 -3.46 21.79 -9.25
N SER A 221 -2.11 21.72 -9.28
CA SER A 221 -1.27 22.69 -10.00
C SER A 221 -1.22 22.49 -11.53
N ARG A 222 -1.65 21.32 -12.02
CA ARG A 222 -1.58 20.93 -13.43
C ARG A 222 -2.91 20.35 -13.89
N SER A 223 -3.23 20.51 -15.18
CA SER A 223 -4.42 19.90 -15.76
C SER A 223 -4.28 18.38 -15.87
N ILE A 224 -5.40 17.66 -15.97
CA ILE A 224 -5.37 16.20 -16.10
C ILE A 224 -4.66 15.75 -17.38
N GLU A 225 -4.78 16.50 -18.48
CA GLU A 225 -4.09 16.22 -19.75
C GLU A 225 -2.57 16.38 -19.62
N TRP A 226 -2.11 17.27 -18.73
CA TRP A 226 -0.69 17.39 -18.43
C TRP A 226 -0.18 16.12 -17.73
N PHE A 227 -0.92 15.60 -16.75
CA PHE A 227 -0.58 14.35 -16.07
C PHE A 227 -0.56 13.18 -17.06
N GLU A 228 -1.60 13.10 -17.91
CA GLU A 228 -1.71 12.09 -18.94
C GLU A 228 -0.51 12.11 -19.91
N ARG A 229 -0.15 13.28 -20.43
CA ARG A 229 0.96 13.42 -21.39
C ARG A 229 2.34 13.19 -20.76
N THR A 230 2.51 13.53 -19.49
CA THR A 230 3.83 13.59 -18.85
C THR A 230 4.16 12.31 -18.09
N LEU A 231 3.17 11.70 -17.42
CA LEU A 231 3.39 10.60 -16.50
C LEU A 231 2.95 9.25 -17.05
N ILE A 232 2.09 9.21 -18.07
CA ILE A 232 1.60 7.94 -18.62
C ILE A 232 2.57 7.39 -19.67
N GLY A 233 3.01 6.17 -19.44
CA GLY A 233 3.78 5.35 -20.37
C GLY A 233 2.94 4.25 -21.00
N VAL A 234 3.56 3.52 -21.93
CA VAL A 234 2.99 2.34 -22.57
C VAL A 234 3.89 1.15 -22.28
N VAL A 235 3.28 0.05 -21.85
CA VAL A 235 3.99 -1.19 -21.49
C VAL A 235 4.67 -1.79 -22.73
N PRO A 236 5.99 -2.10 -22.68
CA PRO A 236 6.71 -2.72 -23.80
C PRO A 236 6.23 -4.12 -24.18
N TRP A 237 6.44 -4.49 -25.46
CA TRP A 237 6.01 -5.74 -26.10
C TRP A 237 6.35 -7.06 -25.39
N ARG A 238 7.43 -7.09 -24.60
CA ARG A 238 7.87 -8.34 -23.95
C ARG A 238 7.06 -8.71 -22.70
N HIS A 239 6.26 -7.79 -22.16
CA HIS A 239 5.46 -8.02 -20.97
C HIS A 239 4.04 -8.41 -21.37
N ALA A 240 3.34 -9.19 -20.53
CA ALA A 240 2.01 -9.70 -20.87
C ALA A 240 0.96 -8.58 -21.06
N GLY A 241 1.12 -7.45 -20.36
CA GLY A 241 0.31 -6.25 -20.52
C GLY A 241 0.80 -5.31 -21.63
N ALA A 242 1.53 -5.80 -22.63
CA ALA A 242 2.01 -4.99 -23.76
C ALA A 242 0.93 -4.06 -24.31
N MET A 243 1.32 -2.83 -24.66
CA MET A 243 0.46 -1.76 -25.14
C MET A 243 -0.54 -1.18 -24.11
N ARG A 244 -0.61 -1.71 -22.89
CA ARG A 244 -1.38 -1.09 -21.80
C ARG A 244 -0.78 0.27 -21.42
N ARG A 245 -1.65 1.24 -21.15
CA ARG A 245 -1.29 2.56 -20.65
C ARG A 245 -1.14 2.49 -19.14
N VAL A 246 -0.02 2.97 -18.61
CA VAL A 246 0.29 2.86 -17.18
C VAL A 246 0.98 4.11 -16.66
N TYR A 247 0.82 4.42 -15.39
CA TYR A 247 1.76 5.27 -14.68
C TYR A 247 2.94 4.39 -14.20
N PRO A 248 4.14 4.49 -14.81
CA PRO A 248 5.22 3.54 -14.56
C PRO A 248 5.82 3.70 -13.16
N GLY A 249 6.12 2.59 -12.50
CA GLY A 249 6.70 2.57 -11.14
C GLY A 249 8.04 3.32 -11.04
N PHE A 250 8.84 3.35 -12.12
CA PHE A 250 10.10 4.10 -12.13
C PHE A 250 9.91 5.63 -12.18
N LEU A 251 8.79 6.13 -12.72
CA LEU A 251 8.46 7.55 -12.65
C LEU A 251 7.91 7.92 -11.27
N GLN A 252 7.11 7.04 -10.68
CA GLN A 252 6.59 7.19 -9.33
C GLN A 252 7.72 7.34 -8.31
N ILE A 253 8.65 6.39 -8.29
CA ILE A 253 9.76 6.39 -7.33
C ILE A 253 10.76 7.53 -7.57
N ALA A 254 10.95 7.97 -8.82
CA ALA A 254 11.80 9.12 -9.12
C ALA A 254 11.26 10.40 -8.46
N GLY A 255 9.93 10.58 -8.46
CA GLY A 255 9.26 11.65 -7.73
C GLY A 255 9.58 11.59 -6.22
N PHE A 256 9.30 10.45 -5.58
CA PHE A 256 9.54 10.28 -4.14
C PHE A 256 11.02 10.43 -3.73
N MET A 257 11.94 9.85 -4.51
CA MET A 257 13.38 9.96 -4.26
C MET A 257 13.85 11.43 -4.36
N SER A 258 13.31 12.20 -5.31
CA SER A 258 13.70 13.60 -5.51
C SER A 258 13.33 14.50 -4.33
N MET A 259 12.23 14.20 -3.63
CA MET A 259 11.76 14.98 -2.47
C MET A 259 12.69 14.87 -1.25
N ASN A 260 13.48 13.79 -1.13
CA ASN A 260 14.34 13.53 0.03
C ASN A 260 15.73 12.98 -0.37
N LEU A 261 16.30 13.50 -1.46
CA LEU A 261 17.51 12.94 -2.08
C LEU A 261 18.69 12.79 -1.10
N ASP A 262 18.96 13.82 -0.29
CA ASP A 262 20.07 13.81 0.68
C ASP A 262 19.92 12.72 1.73
N ARG A 263 18.68 12.50 2.20
CA ARG A 263 18.38 11.44 3.18
C ARG A 263 18.64 10.07 2.58
N HIS A 264 18.25 9.86 1.32
CA HIS A 264 18.47 8.59 0.65
C HIS A 264 19.96 8.35 0.34
N ALA A 265 20.68 9.38 -0.13
CA ALA A 265 22.12 9.31 -0.35
C ALA A 265 22.86 8.94 0.93
N LYS A 266 22.52 9.60 2.05
CA LYS A 266 23.07 9.27 3.36
C LYS A 266 22.80 7.83 3.77
N ALA A 267 21.59 7.32 3.57
CA ALA A 267 21.26 5.94 3.93
C ALA A 267 22.08 4.90 3.16
N PHE A 268 22.41 5.14 1.88
CA PHE A 268 23.31 4.26 1.12
C PHE A 268 24.77 4.35 1.57
N VAL A 269 25.24 5.54 1.96
CA VAL A 269 26.56 5.72 2.58
C VAL A 269 26.63 4.98 3.92
N ASP A 270 25.60 5.13 4.75
CA ASP A 270 25.50 4.43 6.04
C ASP A 270 25.46 2.90 5.84
N LEU A 271 24.72 2.41 4.83
CA LEU A 271 24.72 0.99 4.45
C LEU A 271 26.13 0.49 4.09
N PHE A 272 26.87 1.25 3.27
CA PHE A 272 28.25 0.91 2.93
C PHE A 272 29.13 0.76 4.18
N HIS A 273 29.05 1.74 5.08
CA HIS A 273 29.81 1.72 6.34
C HIS A 273 29.42 0.54 7.23
N HIS A 274 28.12 0.29 7.43
CA HIS A 274 27.66 -0.84 8.23
C HIS A 274 28.13 -2.20 7.67
N ILE A 275 28.18 -2.37 6.35
CA ILE A 275 28.71 -3.60 5.74
C ILE A 275 30.23 -3.71 5.98
N VAL A 276 30.98 -2.61 5.80
CA VAL A 276 32.44 -2.59 6.01
C VAL A 276 32.80 -2.87 7.48
N ASP A 277 32.03 -2.31 8.41
CA ASP A 277 32.24 -2.46 9.85
C ASP A 277 31.72 -3.82 10.38
N GLY A 278 31.02 -4.60 9.54
CA GLY A 278 30.42 -5.88 9.94
C GLY A 278 29.17 -5.75 10.82
N ASP A 279 28.57 -4.55 10.92
CA ASP A 279 27.32 -4.29 11.64
C ASP A 279 26.12 -4.77 10.82
N THR A 280 25.93 -6.09 10.78
CA THR A 280 24.89 -6.74 9.98
C THR A 280 23.48 -6.30 10.39
N ALA A 281 23.22 -6.08 11.67
CA ALA A 281 21.89 -5.72 12.16
C ALA A 281 21.43 -4.35 11.62
N ARG A 282 22.32 -3.34 11.64
CA ARG A 282 21.99 -2.03 11.05
C ARG A 282 21.95 -2.07 9.54
N ALA A 283 22.86 -2.82 8.91
CA ALA A 283 22.83 -3.03 7.46
C ALA A 283 21.49 -3.65 7.04
N ASP A 284 21.04 -4.71 7.71
CA ASP A 284 19.79 -5.45 7.42
C ASP A 284 18.54 -4.56 7.56
N THR A 285 18.55 -3.61 8.48
CA THR A 285 17.47 -2.62 8.61
C THR A 285 17.37 -1.76 7.34
N ILE A 286 18.50 -1.24 6.84
CA ILE A 286 18.52 -0.43 5.61
C ILE A 286 18.22 -1.30 4.38
N ARG A 287 18.78 -2.51 4.33
CA ARG A 287 18.54 -3.50 3.24
C ARG A 287 17.05 -3.79 3.08
N THR A 288 16.39 -4.16 4.18
CA THR A 288 14.97 -4.51 4.19
C THR A 288 14.11 -3.33 3.77
N PHE A 289 14.44 -2.11 4.24
CA PHE A 289 13.73 -0.90 3.84
C PHE A 289 13.82 -0.67 2.33
N TYR A 290 15.02 -0.69 1.75
CA TYR A 290 15.20 -0.40 0.32
C TYR A 290 14.77 -1.53 -0.62
N GLU A 291 14.76 -2.79 -0.14
CA GLU A 291 14.12 -3.90 -0.86
C GLU A 291 12.63 -3.63 -1.09
N GLU A 292 11.92 -3.23 -0.04
CA GLU A 292 10.51 -2.88 -0.13
C GLU A 292 10.31 -1.57 -0.91
N TYR A 293 11.13 -0.55 -0.63
CA TYR A 293 10.99 0.78 -1.21
C TYR A 293 11.18 0.80 -2.73
N PHE A 294 12.07 -0.04 -3.26
CA PHE A 294 12.30 -0.18 -4.71
C PHE A 294 11.46 -1.27 -5.38
N ALA A 295 10.61 -1.98 -4.62
CA ALA A 295 9.62 -2.90 -5.17
C ALA A 295 8.39 -2.13 -5.66
N MET A 296 8.46 -1.69 -6.92
CA MET A 296 7.46 -0.81 -7.52
C MET A 296 6.60 -1.54 -8.55
N MET A 297 5.30 -1.30 -8.50
CA MET A 297 4.34 -1.70 -9.51
C MET A 297 3.99 -0.54 -10.45
N ASP A 298 3.67 -0.88 -11.70
CA ASP A 298 3.02 0.06 -12.59
C ASP A 298 1.54 0.14 -12.22
N LEU A 299 0.94 1.33 -12.33
CA LEU A 299 -0.48 1.55 -12.06
C LEU A 299 -1.26 1.69 -13.38
N PRO A 300 -2.52 1.23 -13.47
CA PRO A 300 -3.38 1.53 -14.61
C PRO A 300 -3.48 3.04 -14.82
N ALA A 301 -3.40 3.49 -16.07
CA ALA A 301 -3.54 4.90 -16.38
C ALA A 301 -4.92 5.43 -15.99
N GLU A 302 -5.97 4.64 -16.23
CA GLU A 302 -7.35 4.95 -15.91
C GLU A 302 -7.51 5.21 -14.42
N PHE A 303 -7.13 4.24 -13.58
CA PHE A 303 -7.18 4.37 -12.13
C PHE A 303 -6.40 5.59 -11.61
N TYR A 304 -5.17 5.79 -12.09
CA TYR A 304 -4.34 6.92 -11.66
C TYR A 304 -4.98 8.26 -12.03
N LEU A 305 -5.35 8.44 -13.30
CA LEU A 305 -5.91 9.69 -13.81
C LEU A 305 -7.26 9.99 -13.17
N GLU A 306 -8.14 9.00 -13.08
CA GLU A 306 -9.43 9.15 -12.40
C GLU A 306 -9.26 9.48 -10.92
N THR A 307 -8.27 8.91 -10.25
CA THR A 307 -7.99 9.26 -8.84
C THR A 307 -7.55 10.72 -8.73
N VAL A 308 -6.61 11.17 -9.54
CA VAL A 308 -6.16 12.58 -9.55
C VAL A 308 -7.35 13.51 -9.85
N GLU A 309 -8.08 13.24 -10.92
CA GLU A 309 -9.17 14.10 -11.38
C GLU A 309 -10.33 14.13 -10.37
N ARG A 310 -10.84 12.95 -9.99
CA ARG A 310 -12.09 12.83 -9.22
C ARG A 310 -11.87 13.08 -7.74
N VAL A 311 -10.74 12.63 -7.17
CA VAL A 311 -10.46 12.79 -5.73
C VAL A 311 -9.79 14.12 -5.45
N PHE A 312 -8.72 14.45 -6.16
CA PHE A 312 -7.85 15.58 -5.80
C PHE A 312 -8.15 16.89 -6.54
N GLN A 313 -8.81 16.86 -7.70
CA GLN A 313 -9.11 18.09 -8.46
C GLN A 313 -10.59 18.48 -8.38
N ARG A 314 -11.49 17.52 -8.59
CA ARG A 314 -12.94 17.76 -8.59
C ARG A 314 -13.59 17.55 -7.24
N PHE A 315 -12.92 16.82 -6.34
CA PHE A 315 -13.40 16.49 -5.00
C PHE A 315 -14.80 15.85 -5.04
N ASP A 316 -14.98 14.89 -5.95
CA ASP A 316 -16.29 14.35 -6.30
C ASP A 316 -17.01 13.74 -5.08
N LEU A 317 -16.31 12.98 -4.23
CA LEU A 317 -16.91 12.35 -3.04
C LEU A 317 -17.39 13.38 -2.00
N PRO A 318 -16.55 14.29 -1.47
CA PRO A 318 -17.00 15.23 -0.45
C PRO A 318 -17.97 16.30 -0.98
N LEU A 319 -18.11 16.44 -2.30
CA LEU A 319 -19.11 17.29 -2.95
C LEU A 319 -20.40 16.55 -3.34
N GLY A 320 -20.53 15.26 -3.05
CA GLY A 320 -21.71 14.46 -3.39
C GLY A 320 -21.90 14.25 -4.90
N ARG A 321 -20.80 14.24 -5.66
CA ARG A 321 -20.76 14.07 -7.12
C ARG A 321 -20.10 12.76 -7.55
N LEU A 322 -19.52 12.00 -6.62
CA LEU A 322 -18.93 10.71 -6.94
C LEU A 322 -20.02 9.77 -7.44
N THR A 323 -19.74 9.12 -8.55
CA THR A 323 -20.58 8.08 -9.14
C THR A 323 -19.80 6.79 -9.25
N TRP A 324 -20.50 5.67 -9.24
CA TRP A 324 -19.96 4.35 -9.55
C TRP A 324 -20.80 3.78 -10.69
N ARG A 325 -20.18 3.55 -11.85
CA ARG A 325 -20.84 3.10 -13.09
C ARG A 325 -22.06 3.95 -13.46
N GLY A 326 -21.97 5.26 -13.20
CA GLY A 326 -23.05 6.24 -13.40
C GLY A 326 -24.06 6.35 -12.25
N HIS A 327 -24.04 5.44 -11.28
CA HIS A 327 -24.89 5.52 -10.08
C HIS A 327 -24.27 6.48 -9.05
N PRO A 328 -24.99 7.50 -8.55
CA PRO A 328 -24.47 8.36 -7.47
C PRO A 328 -24.11 7.56 -6.22
N VAL A 329 -23.00 7.90 -5.57
CA VAL A 329 -22.62 7.31 -4.28
C VAL A 329 -23.13 8.19 -3.15
N ASP A 330 -23.97 7.67 -2.26
CA ASP A 330 -24.47 8.42 -1.09
C ASP A 330 -23.94 7.85 0.24
N PRO A 331 -22.90 8.45 0.86
CA PRO A 331 -22.42 8.06 2.18
C PRO A 331 -23.50 8.12 3.28
N ALA A 332 -24.58 8.89 3.11
CA ALA A 332 -25.69 8.93 4.06
C ALA A 332 -26.52 7.63 4.06
N ALA A 333 -26.35 6.74 3.08
CA ALA A 333 -26.95 5.41 3.11
C ALA A 333 -26.37 4.51 4.21
N ILE A 334 -25.15 4.80 4.69
CA ILE A 334 -24.46 4.02 5.73
C ILE A 334 -25.15 4.23 7.08
N ARG A 335 -25.96 3.25 7.48
CA ARG A 335 -26.73 3.26 8.76
C ARG A 335 -26.26 2.24 9.78
N ARG A 336 -25.88 1.05 9.29
CA ARG A 336 -25.54 -0.11 10.13
C ARG A 336 -24.07 -0.12 10.55
N PRO A 337 -23.10 0.07 9.64
CA PRO A 337 -21.69 0.00 10.00
C PRO A 337 -21.33 1.05 11.03
N SER A 338 -20.47 0.69 11.97
CA SER A 338 -19.77 1.69 12.79
C SER A 338 -18.58 2.26 12.03
N LEU A 339 -18.31 3.56 12.20
CA LEU A 339 -17.27 4.29 11.46
C LEU A 339 -16.14 4.77 12.38
N LEU A 340 -14.93 4.31 12.10
CA LEU A 340 -13.70 4.79 12.74
C LEU A 340 -12.83 5.54 11.74
N THR A 341 -12.43 6.77 12.07
CA THR A 341 -11.45 7.53 11.30
C THR A 341 -10.18 7.74 12.12
N ILE A 342 -9.02 7.47 11.53
CA ILE A 342 -7.72 7.61 12.20
C ILE A 342 -6.79 8.49 11.37
N GLU A 343 -6.20 9.50 12.00
CA GLU A 343 -5.27 10.45 11.36
C GLU A 343 -3.96 10.58 12.15
N GLY A 344 -2.91 11.07 11.49
CA GLY A 344 -1.63 11.40 12.13
C GLY A 344 -1.45 12.91 12.26
N GLU A 345 -1.04 13.38 13.44
CA GLU A 345 -0.82 14.82 13.69
C GLU A 345 0.24 15.43 12.74
N LYS A 346 1.25 14.65 12.35
CA LYS A 346 2.36 15.08 11.48
C LYS A 346 2.28 14.45 10.10
N ASP A 347 1.09 14.02 9.68
CA ASP A 347 0.87 13.44 8.36
C ASP A 347 1.00 14.54 7.28
N ASP A 348 2.05 14.41 6.48
CA ASP A 348 2.41 15.32 5.39
C ASP A 348 1.78 14.93 4.05
N ILE A 349 1.08 13.79 3.99
CA ILE A 349 0.39 13.28 2.80
C ILE A 349 -1.10 13.57 2.91
N CYS A 350 -1.73 13.08 3.99
CA CYS A 350 -3.15 13.27 4.30
C CYS A 350 -3.26 13.99 5.65
N ALA A 351 -3.31 15.32 5.60
CA ALA A 351 -3.35 16.14 6.81
C ALA A 351 -4.59 15.87 7.67
N VAL A 352 -4.49 16.22 8.95
CA VAL A 352 -5.60 16.18 9.91
C VAL A 352 -6.83 16.91 9.34
N GLY A 353 -8.00 16.29 9.45
CA GLY A 353 -9.26 16.77 8.91
C GLY A 353 -9.67 16.08 7.61
N GLN A 354 -8.72 15.63 6.77
CA GLN A 354 -9.06 15.03 5.47
C GLN A 354 -9.79 13.70 5.59
N THR A 355 -9.38 12.81 6.50
CA THR A 355 -10.05 11.54 6.77
C THR A 355 -11.27 11.74 7.66
N LEU A 356 -11.18 12.67 8.62
CA LEU A 356 -12.28 13.06 9.51
C LEU A 356 -13.54 13.45 8.73
N ALA A 357 -13.40 14.07 7.56
CA ALA A 357 -14.52 14.45 6.68
C ALA A 357 -15.51 13.29 6.39
N ALA A 358 -15.06 12.03 6.41
CA ALA A 358 -15.97 10.88 6.28
C ALA A 358 -17.05 10.84 7.37
N GLN A 359 -16.74 11.30 8.58
CA GLN A 359 -17.71 11.38 9.67
C GLN A 359 -18.86 12.33 9.32
N ASP A 360 -18.56 13.47 8.70
CA ASP A 360 -19.56 14.46 8.31
C ASP A 360 -20.41 13.97 7.14
N LEU A 361 -19.79 13.27 6.18
CA LEU A 361 -20.49 12.68 5.03
C LEU A 361 -21.46 11.56 5.44
N CYS A 362 -21.08 10.73 6.42
CA CYS A 362 -21.86 9.57 6.87
C CYS A 362 -22.98 9.96 7.84
N THR A 363 -23.83 10.90 7.47
CA THR A 363 -24.82 11.56 8.36
C THR A 363 -25.77 10.60 9.08
N ALA A 364 -26.07 9.43 8.50
CA ALA A 364 -26.98 8.45 9.10
C ALA A 364 -26.31 7.48 10.10
N VAL A 365 -24.97 7.48 10.21
CA VAL A 365 -24.27 6.72 11.27
C VAL A 365 -24.57 7.37 12.61
N ARG A 366 -25.06 6.59 13.58
CA ARG A 366 -25.43 7.14 14.90
C ARG A 366 -24.19 7.65 15.66
N PRO A 367 -24.28 8.74 16.45
CA PRO A 367 -23.12 9.30 17.15
C PRO A 367 -22.31 8.31 17.99
N TYR A 368 -22.96 7.38 18.68
CA TYR A 368 -22.29 6.35 19.49
C TYR A 368 -21.58 5.25 18.68
N ARG A 369 -21.81 5.21 17.36
CA ARG A 369 -21.13 4.31 16.41
C ARG A 369 -20.00 5.01 15.64
N ARG A 370 -19.75 6.28 15.96
CA ARG A 370 -18.67 7.07 15.37
C ARG A 370 -17.52 7.17 16.36
N ARG A 371 -16.31 6.99 15.86
CA ARG A 371 -15.09 7.26 16.62
C ARG A 371 -14.08 7.92 15.70
N HIS A 372 -13.38 8.92 16.23
CA HIS A 372 -12.28 9.57 15.54
C HIS A 372 -11.06 9.59 16.47
N HIS A 373 -9.88 9.34 15.91
CA HIS A 373 -8.62 9.38 16.64
C HIS A 373 -7.57 10.13 15.83
N VAL A 374 -6.95 11.13 16.44
CA VAL A 374 -5.73 11.77 15.92
C VAL A 374 -4.55 11.28 16.74
N GLN A 375 -3.63 10.58 16.09
CA GLN A 375 -2.42 10.11 16.75
C GLN A 375 -1.38 11.24 16.77
N THR A 376 -1.05 11.73 17.97
CA THR A 376 0.04 12.69 18.18
C THR A 376 1.38 12.11 17.76
N GLY A 377 2.21 12.92 17.09
CA GLY A 377 3.61 12.70 16.76
C GLY A 377 3.93 11.60 15.75
N VAL A 378 2.96 11.12 14.98
CA VAL A 378 3.20 10.25 13.81
C VAL A 378 3.01 11.03 12.51
N GLY A 379 3.85 10.74 11.52
CA GLY A 379 3.56 11.05 10.13
C GLY A 379 2.76 9.92 9.47
N HIS A 380 2.58 10.01 8.15
CA HIS A 380 1.68 9.12 7.39
C HIS A 380 1.85 7.63 7.69
N TYR A 381 3.06 7.10 7.49
CA TYR A 381 3.36 5.68 7.74
C TYR A 381 3.20 5.26 9.20
N GLY A 382 3.40 6.17 10.15
CA GLY A 382 3.29 5.87 11.56
C GLY A 382 1.85 5.64 12.03
N VAL A 383 0.86 5.98 11.19
CA VAL A 383 -0.57 5.75 11.45
C VAL A 383 -0.92 4.27 11.35
N PHE A 384 -0.21 3.49 10.53
CA PHE A 384 -0.54 2.10 10.24
C PHE A 384 0.64 1.12 10.33
N ASN A 385 1.86 1.61 10.59
CA ASN A 385 3.04 0.75 10.72
C ASN A 385 3.98 1.23 11.85
N GLY A 386 4.75 0.29 12.40
CA GLY A 386 5.75 0.52 13.44
C GLY A 386 5.18 0.57 14.88
N ARG A 387 6.05 0.94 15.82
CA ARG A 387 5.77 0.81 17.27
C ARG A 387 4.56 1.62 17.77
N ARG A 388 4.30 2.79 17.18
CA ARG A 388 3.14 3.62 17.57
C ARG A 388 1.83 3.02 17.06
N TRP A 389 1.83 2.48 15.84
CA TRP A 389 0.74 1.65 15.35
C TRP A 389 0.47 0.47 16.31
N GLU A 390 1.47 -0.36 16.59
CA GLU A 390 1.33 -1.56 17.44
C GLU A 390 0.81 -1.25 18.86
N ARG A 391 1.34 -0.20 19.50
CA ARG A 391 1.11 0.05 20.94
C ARG A 391 -0.02 1.02 21.25
N GLN A 392 -0.43 1.87 20.31
CA GLN A 392 -1.35 2.98 20.58
C GLN A 392 -2.56 2.97 19.64
N ILE A 393 -2.34 2.84 18.33
CA ILE A 393 -3.41 2.91 17.34
C ILE A 393 -4.13 1.57 17.19
N TYR A 394 -3.38 0.47 17.07
CA TYR A 394 -3.95 -0.86 16.89
C TYR A 394 -4.89 -1.26 18.04
N PRO A 395 -4.60 -1.02 19.34
CA PRO A 395 -5.56 -1.29 20.40
C PRO A 395 -6.92 -0.60 20.19
N ILE A 396 -6.92 0.62 19.66
CA ILE A 396 -8.15 1.36 19.33
C ILE A 396 -8.93 0.66 18.22
N LEU A 397 -8.23 0.24 17.15
CA LEU A 397 -8.84 -0.50 16.05
C LEU A 397 -9.39 -1.85 16.50
N ARG A 398 -8.58 -2.62 17.23
CA ARG A 398 -8.94 -3.93 17.78
C ARG A 398 -10.21 -3.83 18.63
N ASP A 399 -10.21 -2.91 19.60
CA ASP A 399 -11.36 -2.71 20.48
C ASP A 399 -12.59 -2.23 19.68
N PHE A 400 -12.39 -1.42 18.64
CA PHE A 400 -13.47 -1.02 17.74
C PHE A 400 -14.06 -2.18 16.94
N VAL A 401 -13.23 -3.12 16.46
CA VAL A 401 -13.69 -4.33 15.77
C VAL A 401 -14.45 -5.27 16.71
N PHE A 402 -14.03 -5.41 17.97
CA PHE A 402 -14.72 -6.28 18.93
C PHE A 402 -15.99 -5.66 19.55
N PHE A 403 -15.96 -4.36 19.89
CA PHE A 403 -17.01 -3.71 20.68
C PHE A 403 -17.83 -2.68 19.91
N GLY A 404 -17.29 -2.15 18.81
CA GLY A 404 -18.00 -1.20 17.94
C GLY A 404 -18.97 -1.88 16.98
N ALA A 405 -18.99 -3.20 16.95
CA ALA A 405 -19.65 -4.02 15.96
C ALA A 405 -21.11 -4.31 16.31
#